data_AF-A0A084AA33-F1
#
_entry.id   AF-A0A084AA33-F1
#
_cell.length_a   1.000
_cell.length_b   1.000
_cell.length_c   1.000
_cell.angle_alpha   90.00
_cell.angle_beta   90.00
_cell.angle_gamma   90.00
#
_symmetry.space_group_name_H-M   'P 1'
#
loop_
_entity.id
_entity.type
_entity.pdbx_description
1 polymer ?
#
loop_
_entity_poly.entity_id
_entity_poly.type
_entity_poly.pdbx_seq_one_letter_code
_entity_poly.pdbx_strand_id
1 'polypeptide(L)'
;MRVGYQLYQDFLYAVKERDYVSFEELLTNNIMLPEGYQTILRTFQKFLPQIKNALQQSYSNGPLECLNNHIKVLKRNAYGFRSFYNFKLRIMIRHGNALIFN
;
A
#
# COMPACT_ATOMS: atom_id res chain seq x y z
N MET A 1 -11.51 -17.20 17.28
CA MET A 1 -10.70 -17.41 16.05
C MET A 1 -11.53 -17.30 14.77
N ARG A 2 -12.70 -17.95 14.64
CA ARG A 2 -13.51 -17.91 13.39
C ARG A 2 -13.98 -16.52 12.97
N VAL A 3 -14.41 -15.68 13.92
CA VAL A 3 -14.92 -14.31 13.62
C VAL A 3 -13.85 -13.40 13.02
N GLY A 4 -12.64 -13.38 13.58
CA GLY A 4 -11.54 -12.56 13.05
C GLY A 4 -11.04 -13.04 11.68
N TYR A 5 -11.07 -14.35 11.43
CA TYR A 5 -10.78 -14.90 10.11
C TYR A 5 -11.84 -14.50 9.09
N GLN A 6 -13.13 -14.61 9.45
CA GLN A 6 -14.23 -14.22 8.57
C GLN A 6 -14.12 -12.75 8.19
N LEU A 7 -13.93 -11.88 9.18
CA LEU A 7 -13.71 -10.45 8.95
C LEU A 7 -12.56 -10.16 7.98
N TYR A 8 -11.44 -10.85 8.17
CA TYR A 8 -10.29 -10.71 7.28
C TYR A 8 -10.65 -11.13 5.84
N GLN A 9 -11.39 -12.22 5.67
CA GLN A 9 -11.88 -12.66 4.36
C GLN A 9 -12.85 -11.64 3.75
N ASP A 10 -13.74 -11.06 4.54
CA ASP A 10 -14.71 -10.06 4.07
C ASP A 10 -13.99 -8.80 3.57
N PHE A 11 -12.96 -8.33 4.28
CA PHE A 11 -12.11 -7.23 3.82
C PHE A 11 -11.35 -7.59 2.54
N LEU A 12 -10.77 -8.79 2.45
CA LEU A 12 -10.10 -9.24 1.23
C LEU A 12 -11.05 -9.28 0.04
N TYR A 13 -12.28 -9.74 0.25
CA TYR A 13 -13.30 -9.83 -0.78
C TYR A 13 -13.71 -8.43 -1.27
N ALA A 14 -14.00 -7.50 -0.36
CA ALA A 14 -14.33 -6.12 -0.71
C ALA A 14 -13.20 -5.44 -1.52
N VAL A 15 -11.94 -5.67 -1.15
CA VAL A 15 -10.78 -5.15 -1.89
C VAL A 15 -10.66 -5.79 -3.28
N LYS A 16 -10.87 -7.11 -3.38
CA LYS A 16 -10.79 -7.84 -4.65
C LYS A 16 -11.85 -7.38 -5.65
N GLU A 17 -13.09 -7.20 -5.19
CA GLU A 17 -14.21 -6.74 -6.00
C GLU A 17 -14.21 -5.21 -6.19
N ARG A 18 -13.24 -4.49 -5.60
CA ARG A 18 -13.14 -3.03 -5.62
C ARG A 18 -14.38 -2.31 -5.07
N ASP A 19 -15.07 -2.97 -4.14
CA ASP A 19 -16.27 -2.45 -3.51
C ASP A 19 -15.92 -1.65 -2.25
N TYR A 20 -15.78 -0.35 -2.43
CA TYR A 20 -15.52 0.59 -1.34
C TYR A 20 -16.67 0.66 -0.32
N VAL A 21 -17.93 0.53 -0.77
CA VAL A 21 -19.10 0.67 0.10
C VAL A 21 -19.11 -0.49 1.10
N SER A 22 -18.97 -1.72 0.60
CA SER A 22 -18.82 -2.90 1.45
C SER A 22 -17.62 -2.78 2.40
N PHE A 23 -16.48 -2.23 1.94
CA PHE A 23 -15.31 -2.01 2.80
C PHE A 23 -15.59 -1.05 3.97
N GLU A 24 -16.29 0.06 3.70
CA GLU A 24 -16.64 1.08 4.70
C GLU A 24 -17.68 0.57 5.71
N GLU A 25 -18.66 -0.20 5.25
CA GLU A 25 -19.65 -0.85 6.12
C GLU A 25 -18.99 -1.87 7.06
N LEU A 26 -18.07 -2.69 6.54
CA LEU A 26 -17.27 -3.61 7.36
C LEU A 26 -16.47 -2.86 8.42
N LEU A 27 -15.95 -1.67 8.13
CA LEU A 27 -15.20 -0.88 9.09
C LEU A 27 -16.08 -0.35 10.23
N THR A 28 -17.33 0.00 9.93
CA THR A 28 -18.27 0.65 10.86
C THR A 28 -18.97 -0.37 11.77
N ASN A 29 -19.26 -1.57 11.27
CA ASN A 29 -19.99 -2.60 12.01
C ASN A 29 -19.13 -3.39 13.03
N ASN A 30 -17.81 -3.20 13.02
CA ASN A 30 -16.85 -4.07 13.70
C ASN A 30 -16.22 -3.46 14.97
N ILE A 31 -16.93 -2.56 15.65
CA ILE A 31 -16.43 -1.80 16.82
C ILE A 31 -16.12 -2.71 18.04
N MET A 32 -16.67 -3.93 18.12
CA MET A 32 -16.51 -4.84 19.28
C MET A 32 -15.43 -5.92 19.12
N LEU A 33 -14.45 -5.75 18.23
CA LEU A 33 -13.41 -6.75 18.04
C LEU A 33 -12.32 -6.70 19.13
N PRO A 34 -11.64 -7.85 19.39
CA PRO A 34 -10.52 -7.91 20.33
C PRO A 34 -9.43 -6.88 20.00
N GLU A 35 -8.71 -6.44 21.02
CA GLU A 35 -7.70 -5.37 20.95
C GLU A 35 -6.70 -5.53 19.79
N GLY A 36 -6.31 -6.77 19.46
CA GLY A 36 -5.39 -7.07 18.36
C GLY A 36 -5.85 -6.59 16.98
N TYR A 37 -7.16 -6.43 16.75
CA TYR A 37 -7.70 -5.93 15.48
C TYR A 37 -7.89 -4.40 15.48
N GLN A 38 -7.92 -3.76 16.65
CA GLN A 38 -8.19 -2.33 16.75
C GLN A 38 -7.12 -1.49 16.05
N THR A 39 -5.84 -1.88 16.12
CA THR A 39 -4.76 -1.15 15.44
C THR A 39 -4.94 -1.15 13.92
N ILE A 40 -5.36 -2.27 13.35
CA ILE A 40 -5.61 -2.39 11.91
C ILE A 40 -6.81 -1.53 11.52
N LEU A 41 -7.91 -1.61 12.28
CA LEU A 41 -9.11 -0.81 12.02
C LEU A 41 -8.86 0.69 12.13
N ARG A 42 -8.11 1.14 13.14
CA ARG A 42 -7.70 2.54 13.28
C ARG A 42 -6.86 3.00 12.08
N THR A 43 -6.01 2.12 11.57
CA THR A 43 -5.19 2.40 10.38
C THR A 43 -6.06 2.52 9.14
N PHE A 44 -7.00 1.60 8.93
CA PHE A 44 -7.97 1.67 7.83
C PHE A 44 -8.86 2.91 7.92
N GLN A 45 -9.35 3.27 9.11
CA GLN A 45 -10.09 4.52 9.33
C GLN A 45 -9.25 5.75 8.97
N LYS A 46 -7.98 5.79 9.43
CA LYS A 46 -7.06 6.90 9.15
C LYS A 46 -6.79 7.07 7.66
N PHE A 47 -6.69 5.96 6.91
CA PHE A 47 -6.34 5.96 5.49
C PHE A 47 -7.53 5.68 4.56
N LEU A 48 -8.75 5.82 5.06
CA LEU A 48 -9.97 5.52 4.30
C LEU A 48 -10.07 6.30 2.98
N PRO A 49 -9.71 7.60 2.91
CA PRO A 49 -9.71 8.34 1.65
C PRO A 49 -8.73 7.76 0.61
N GLN A 50 -7.57 7.28 1.04
CA GLN A 50 -6.56 6.67 0.17
C GLN A 50 -7.00 5.29 -0.30
N ILE A 51 -7.64 4.51 0.59
CA ILE A 51 -8.22 3.21 0.26
C ILE A 51 -9.32 3.38 -0.79
N LYS A 52 -10.21 4.37 -0.61
CA LYS A 52 -11.23 4.73 -1.61
C LYS A 52 -10.62 4.96 -2.99
N ASN A 53 -9.59 5.83 -3.04
CA ASN A 53 -8.90 6.13 -4.29
C ASN A 53 -8.24 4.88 -4.89
N ALA A 54 -7.64 4.02 -4.07
CA ALA A 54 -6.99 2.79 -4.53
C ALA A 54 -7.99 1.77 -5.11
N LEU A 55 -9.19 1.65 -4.53
CA LEU A 55 -10.24 0.75 -5.02
C LEU A 55 -10.91 1.30 -6.29
N GLN A 56 -11.09 2.61 -6.39
CA GLN A 56 -11.72 3.23 -7.57
C GLN A 56 -10.78 3.31 -8.77
N GLN A 57 -9.47 3.39 -8.55
CA GLN A 57 -8.51 3.59 -9.61
C GLN A 57 -8.21 2.30 -10.40
N SER A 58 -8.06 2.42 -11.72
CA SER A 58 -7.70 1.29 -12.59
C SER A 58 -6.19 1.04 -12.69
N TYR A 59 -5.37 2.03 -12.35
CA TYR A 59 -3.92 1.93 -12.38
C TYR A 59 -3.38 0.85 -11.44
N SER A 60 -2.45 0.06 -11.97
CA SER A 60 -1.71 -0.92 -11.19
C SER A 60 -0.56 -0.25 -10.42
N ASN A 61 -0.32 -0.68 -9.20
CA ASN A 61 0.88 -0.32 -8.43
C ASN A 61 2.17 -0.98 -8.99
N GLY A 62 2.06 -1.85 -10.00
CA GLY A 62 3.18 -2.61 -10.56
C GLY A 62 4.41 -1.77 -10.96
N PRO A 63 4.26 -0.66 -11.71
CA PRO A 63 5.38 0.22 -12.04
C PRO A 63 6.06 0.83 -10.79
N LEU A 64 5.26 1.25 -9.81
CA LEU A 64 5.76 1.81 -8.55
C LEU A 64 6.50 0.75 -7.71
N GLU A 65 5.96 -0.47 -7.63
CA GLU A 65 6.58 -1.60 -6.95
C GLU A 65 7.89 -2.02 -7.61
N CYS A 66 7.92 -2.07 -8.96
CA CYS A 66 9.12 -2.34 -9.73
C CYS A 66 10.22 -1.32 -9.44
N LEU A 67 9.87 -0.03 -9.41
CA LEU A 67 10.80 1.05 -9.07
C LEU A 67 11.31 0.91 -7.62
N ASN A 68 10.40 0.67 -6.66
CA ASN A 68 10.77 0.47 -5.26
C ASN A 68 11.73 -0.71 -5.07
N ASN A 69 11.50 -1.81 -5.77
CA ASN A 69 12.40 -2.96 -5.73
C ASN A 69 13.79 -2.62 -6.32
N HIS A 70 13.83 -1.95 -7.47
CA HIS A 70 15.09 -1.48 -8.07
C HIS A 70 15.89 -0.57 -7.13
N ILE A 71 15.23 0.40 -6.48
CA ILE A 71 15.87 1.29 -5.51
C ILE A 71 16.43 0.50 -4.33
N LYS A 72 15.68 -0.50 -3.82
CA LYS A 72 16.13 -1.39 -2.75
C LYS A 72 17.36 -2.23 -3.17
N VAL A 73 17.35 -2.79 -4.39
CA VAL A 73 18.48 -3.53 -4.96
C VAL A 73 19.71 -2.62 -5.12
N LEU A 74 19.53 -1.41 -5.64
CA LEU A 74 20.60 -0.42 -5.78
C LEU A 74 21.25 -0.09 -4.44
N LYS A 75 20.44 0.14 -3.40
CA LYS A 75 20.92 0.42 -2.04
C LYS A 75 21.71 -0.77 -1.47
N ARG A 76 21.24 -1.99 -1.67
CA ARG A 76 21.90 -3.23 -1.19
C ARG A 76 23.24 -3.47 -1.87
N ASN A 77 23.28 -3.35 -3.20
CA ASN A 77 24.50 -3.58 -4.00
C ASN A 77 25.59 -2.54 -3.75
N ALA A 78 25.22 -1.33 -3.35
CA ALA A 78 26.16 -0.27 -3.00
C ALA A 78 26.70 -0.37 -1.56
N TYR A 79 26.26 -1.36 -0.77
CA TYR A 79 26.55 -1.47 0.67
C TYR A 79 26.21 -0.19 1.46
N GLY A 80 25.19 0.53 1.00
CA GLY A 80 24.80 1.84 1.53
C GLY A 80 25.52 3.02 0.88
N PHE A 81 24.78 4.11 0.67
CA PHE A 81 25.33 5.35 0.16
C PHE A 81 25.67 6.28 1.33
N ARG A 82 26.90 6.82 1.34
CA ARG A 82 27.32 7.84 2.31
C ARG A 82 26.65 9.21 2.07
N SER A 83 26.32 9.50 0.81
CA SER A 83 25.65 10.74 0.40
C SER A 83 24.30 10.44 -0.23
N PHE A 84 23.23 11.00 0.33
CA PHE A 84 21.89 10.92 -0.23
C PHE A 84 21.81 11.56 -1.62
N TYR A 85 22.56 12.65 -1.84
CA TYR A 85 22.65 13.30 -3.14
C TYR A 85 23.16 12.34 -4.22
N ASN A 86 24.26 11.62 -3.93
CA ASN A 86 24.81 10.63 -4.86
C ASN A 86 23.85 9.45 -5.09
N PHE A 87 23.09 9.05 -4.08
CA PHE A 87 22.05 8.04 -4.22
C PHE A 87 20.93 8.49 -5.16
N LYS A 88 20.42 9.72 -4.96
CA LYS A 88 19.39 10.33 -5.81
C LYS A 88 19.86 10.43 -7.26
N LEU A 89 21.10 10.89 -7.49
CA LEU A 89 21.69 10.95 -8.83
C LEU A 89 21.73 9.59 -9.50
N ARG A 90 22.13 8.52 -8.79
CA ARG A 90 22.15 7.18 -9.38
C ARG A 90 20.76 6.64 -9.71
N ILE A 91 19.75 6.93 -8.90
CA ILE A 91 18.35 6.59 -9.21
C ILE A 91 17.91 7.34 -10.48
N MET A 92 18.20 8.65 -10.56
CA MET A 92 17.86 9.49 -11.71
C MET A 92 18.58 9.06 -12.99
N ILE A 93 19.86 8.68 -12.94
CA ILE A 93 20.58 8.19 -14.12
C ILE A 93 19.97 6.88 -14.63
N ARG A 94 19.56 5.98 -13.73
CA ARG A 94 19.00 4.68 -14.10
C ARG A 94 17.54 4.75 -14.58
N HIS A 95 16.76 5.73 -14.10
CA HIS A 95 15.32 5.80 -14.33
C HIS A 95 14.83 7.16 -14.85
N GLY A 96 15.72 8.07 -15.25
CA GLY A 96 15.39 9.45 -15.63
C GLY A 96 14.36 9.55 -16.75
N ASN A 97 14.33 8.60 -17.68
CA ASN A 97 13.33 8.55 -18.75
C ASN A 97 11.98 7.93 -18.32
N ALA A 98 11.94 7.20 -17.19
CA ALA A 98 10.72 6.55 -16.67
C ALA A 98 10.03 7.37 -15.57
N LEU A 99 10.71 8.38 -15.01
CA LEU A 99 10.20 9.26 -13.95
C LEU A 99 9.66 10.59 -14.49
N ILE A 100 9.97 10.92 -15.74
CA ILE A 100 9.32 12.02 -16.47
C ILE A 100 8.03 11.42 -17.04
N PHE A 101 6.96 11.44 -16.23
CA PHE A 101 5.62 11.19 -16.72
C PHE A 101 5.25 12.35 -17.65
N ASN A 102 5.20 12.10 -18.96
CA ASN A 102 4.45 12.95 -19.90
C ASN A 102 2.96 12.66 -19.74
#